data_AF-A0A4W4G4F1-F1
#
_entry.id   AF-A0A4W4G4F1-F1
#
_cell.length_a   1.000
_cell.length_b   1.000
_cell.length_c   1.000
_cell.angle_alpha   90.00
_cell.angle_beta   90.00
_cell.angle_gamma   90.00
#
_symmetry.space_group_name_H-M   'P 1'
#
loop_
_entity.id
_entity.type
_entity.pdbx_description
1 polymer ?
#
loop_
_entity_poly.entity_id
_entity_poly.type
_entity_poly.pdbx_seq_one_letter_code
_entity_poly.pdbx_strand_id
1 'polypeptide(L)'
;MKIHEKILTHYLSCTSPVDKEGYLYKKRERNTSYLRRWFVLKGNLLFYQERPADRSLLGVIVLEGCDVQPDEADGQLAFSLVFKGPGLRKYHLAAEDHLSKDSWVCTLLSASHRHLALLVKDLARLYEETKQEKTNSKQSNIAGDSHVKAPTIAMASFSAGPPFFIQRPIPLPREKRSYSASSALQAPPMPAKTSNKRSPKLWPKRNAHVTPLNGPARPCGEWPLVNFDPLEEFSKLHESYGNEIKQLRADWLRRKLKEEVHVEEDLIDLG
;
A
#
# COMPACT_ATOMS: atom_id res chain seq x y z
N MET A 1 20.39 -11.28 3.40
CA MET A 1 19.20 -10.87 4.19
C MET A 1 18.14 -11.96 4.06
N LYS A 2 17.49 -12.41 5.15
CA LYS A 2 16.38 -13.39 5.08
C LYS A 2 15.06 -12.63 5.18
N ILE A 3 14.35 -12.47 4.06
CA ILE A 3 13.02 -11.84 4.05
C ILE A 3 11.97 -12.96 4.10
N HIS A 4 10.97 -12.82 4.96
CA HIS A 4 9.93 -13.81 5.12
C HIS A 4 8.90 -13.74 3.98
N GLU A 5 8.58 -14.87 3.37
CA GLU A 5 7.67 -14.97 2.22
C GLU A 5 6.32 -14.28 2.48
N LYS A 6 5.68 -14.54 3.63
CA LYS A 6 4.43 -13.87 4.04
C LYS A 6 4.45 -12.34 3.94
N ILE A 7 5.58 -11.69 4.25
CA ILE A 7 5.72 -10.23 4.16
C ILE A 7 5.72 -9.80 2.69
N LEU A 8 6.45 -10.53 1.85
CA LEU A 8 6.51 -10.29 0.40
C LEU A 8 5.15 -10.50 -0.26
N THR A 9 4.44 -11.59 0.09
CA THR A 9 3.09 -11.85 -0.42
C THR A 9 2.12 -10.75 0.02
N HIS A 10 2.20 -10.30 1.27
CA HIS A 10 1.38 -9.19 1.75
C HIS A 10 1.66 -7.91 0.98
N TYR A 11 2.93 -7.54 0.80
CA TYR A 11 3.32 -6.34 0.05
C TYR A 11 2.90 -6.40 -1.43
N LEU A 12 3.01 -7.57 -2.06
CA LEU A 12 2.50 -7.77 -3.42
C LEU A 12 0.98 -7.57 -3.50
N SER A 13 0.24 -8.03 -2.48
CA SER A 13 -1.22 -7.92 -2.42
C SER A 13 -1.77 -6.57 -1.95
N CYS A 14 -0.95 -5.73 -1.32
CA CYS A 14 -1.43 -4.47 -0.76
C CYS A 14 -1.71 -3.42 -1.85
N THR A 15 -2.43 -2.37 -1.47
CA THR A 15 -2.84 -1.25 -2.35
C THR A 15 -1.70 -0.30 -2.71
N SER A 16 -0.45 -0.67 -2.44
CA SER A 16 0.73 0.06 -2.92
C SER A 16 0.72 0.13 -4.45
N PRO A 17 1.06 1.29 -5.05
CA PRO A 17 1.09 1.45 -6.50
C PRO A 17 2.01 0.42 -7.16
N VAL A 18 1.56 -0.08 -8.32
CA VAL A 18 2.36 -0.92 -9.21
C VAL A 18 3.01 -0.02 -10.25
N ASP A 19 4.33 -0.06 -10.34
CA ASP A 19 5.06 0.75 -11.32
C ASP A 19 4.90 0.18 -12.73
N LYS A 20 4.95 -1.16 -12.83
CA LYS A 20 4.71 -1.90 -14.07
C LYS A 20 4.39 -3.36 -13.79
N GLU A 21 3.52 -3.94 -14.61
CA GLU A 21 3.24 -5.36 -14.62
C GLU A 21 3.12 -5.88 -16.05
N GLY A 22 3.30 -7.19 -16.23
CA GLY A 22 3.25 -7.80 -17.55
C GLY A 22 3.99 -9.13 -17.63
N TYR A 23 3.87 -9.80 -18.77
CA TYR A 23 4.61 -11.03 -19.02
C TYR A 23 6.03 -10.73 -19.47
N LEU A 24 6.98 -11.51 -18.93
CA LEU A 24 8.33 -11.64 -19.47
C LEU A 24 8.71 -13.12 -19.51
N TYR A 25 9.62 -13.43 -20.40
CA TYR A 25 10.25 -14.74 -20.50
C TYR A 25 11.51 -14.72 -19.65
N LYS A 26 11.59 -15.58 -18.64
CA LYS A 26 12.75 -15.71 -17.75
C LYS A 26 13.52 -16.99 -18.06
N LYS A 27 14.82 -16.86 -18.32
CA LYS A 27 15.72 -18.01 -18.52
C LYS A 27 15.82 -18.84 -17.23
N ARG A 28 15.76 -20.17 -17.37
CA ARG A 28 16.04 -21.08 -16.26
C ARG A 28 17.54 -21.05 -15.94
N GLU A 29 17.89 -21.45 -14.72
CA GLU A 29 19.28 -21.46 -14.26
C GLU A 29 20.03 -22.72 -14.70
N ARG A 30 19.35 -23.87 -14.63
CA ARG A 30 19.91 -25.18 -15.01
C ARG A 30 19.77 -25.48 -16.50
N ASN A 31 18.71 -24.95 -17.13
CA ASN A 31 18.41 -25.19 -18.54
C ASN A 31 18.41 -23.83 -19.26
N THR A 32 18.90 -23.78 -20.49
CA THR A 32 18.90 -22.55 -21.30
C THR A 32 17.52 -22.13 -21.80
N SER A 33 16.48 -22.91 -21.50
CA SER A 33 15.09 -22.62 -21.86
C SER A 33 14.52 -21.41 -21.12
N TYR A 34 13.70 -20.63 -21.81
CA TYR A 34 12.93 -19.53 -21.24
C TYR A 34 11.55 -19.98 -20.79
N LEU A 35 11.06 -19.43 -19.68
CA LEU A 35 9.69 -19.63 -19.21
C LEU A 35 8.94 -18.30 -19.12
N ARG A 36 7.70 -18.30 -19.63
CA ARG A 36 6.79 -17.17 -19.44
C ARG A 36 6.38 -17.06 -17.97
N ARG A 37 6.51 -15.87 -17.41
CA ARG A 37 6.15 -15.53 -16.02
C ARG A 37 5.49 -14.16 -15.99
N TRP A 38 4.53 -13.99 -15.08
CA TRP A 38 3.93 -12.68 -14.82
C TRP A 38 4.83 -11.92 -13.85
N PHE A 39 5.29 -10.75 -14.25
CA PHE A 39 6.14 -9.89 -13.44
C PHE A 39 5.37 -8.69 -12.93
N VAL A 40 5.64 -8.29 -11.69
CA VAL A 40 5.07 -7.11 -11.04
C VAL A 40 6.19 -6.34 -10.37
N LEU A 41 6.38 -5.09 -10.76
CA LEU A 41 7.35 -4.17 -10.17
C LEU A 41 6.63 -3.22 -9.22
N LYS A 42 7.09 -3.21 -7.96
CA LYS A 42 6.63 -2.30 -6.91
C LYS A 42 7.83 -1.72 -6.15
N GLY A 43 8.12 -0.44 -6.36
CA GLY A 43 9.33 0.20 -5.87
C GLY A 43 10.58 -0.49 -6.42
N ASN A 44 11.47 -0.92 -5.53
CA ASN A 44 12.70 -1.63 -5.90
C ASN A 44 12.56 -3.16 -5.92
N LEU A 45 11.34 -3.69 -5.85
CA LEU A 45 11.07 -5.13 -5.78
C LEU A 45 10.36 -5.61 -7.05
N LEU A 46 11.01 -6.53 -7.75
CA LEU A 46 10.47 -7.17 -8.94
C LEU A 46 10.01 -8.59 -8.59
N PHE A 47 8.70 -8.78 -8.46
CA PHE A 47 8.06 -10.05 -8.18
C PHE A 47 7.80 -10.82 -9.47
N TYR A 48 7.82 -12.15 -9.40
CA TYR A 48 7.34 -12.98 -10.49
C TYR A 48 6.49 -14.16 -10.01
N GLN A 49 5.46 -14.46 -10.81
CA GLN A 49 4.43 -15.46 -10.55
C GLN A 49 4.19 -16.30 -11.79
N GLU A 50 3.48 -17.42 -11.65
CA GLU A 50 3.10 -18.23 -12.80
C GLU A 50 2.00 -17.57 -13.62
N ARG A 51 0.98 -17.02 -12.95
CA ARG A 51 -0.17 -16.35 -13.56
C ARG A 51 -0.47 -15.04 -12.83
N PRO A 52 -1.10 -14.06 -13.51
CA PRO A 52 -1.64 -12.89 -12.86
C PRO A 52 -2.66 -13.30 -11.79
N ALA A 53 -2.73 -12.53 -10.70
CA ALA A 53 -3.60 -12.76 -9.54
C ALA A 53 -3.40 -14.09 -8.80
N ASP A 54 -2.34 -14.85 -9.12
CA ASP A 54 -1.96 -16.00 -8.32
C ASP A 54 -1.44 -15.53 -6.95
N ARG A 55 -1.74 -16.30 -5.90
CA ARG A 55 -1.20 -16.06 -4.56
C ARG A 55 0.18 -16.67 -4.40
N SER A 56 0.56 -17.58 -5.29
CA SER A 56 1.87 -18.22 -5.27
C SER A 56 2.96 -17.25 -5.76
N LEU A 57 3.81 -16.79 -4.84
CA LEU A 57 4.98 -15.99 -5.19
C LEU A 57 6.11 -16.95 -5.54
N LEU A 58 6.54 -16.97 -6.80
CA LEU A 58 7.66 -17.83 -7.21
C LEU A 58 9.01 -17.26 -6.78
N GLY A 59 9.12 -15.93 -6.75
CA GLY A 59 10.30 -15.27 -6.21
C GLY A 59 10.25 -13.77 -6.36
N VAL A 60 11.21 -13.12 -5.71
CA VAL A 60 11.43 -11.68 -5.76
C VAL A 60 12.88 -11.40 -6.14
N ILE A 61 13.07 -10.38 -6.96
CA ILE A 61 14.37 -9.83 -7.32
C ILE A 61 14.43 -8.43 -6.71
N VAL A 62 15.40 -8.19 -5.84
CA VAL A 62 15.66 -6.87 -5.25
C VAL A 62 16.57 -6.13 -6.22
N LEU A 63 16.12 -4.99 -6.75
CA LEU A 63 16.85 -4.23 -7.77
C LEU A 63 17.96 -3.33 -7.20
N GLU A 64 18.40 -3.59 -5.98
CA GLU A 64 19.49 -2.87 -5.34
C GLU A 64 20.83 -3.27 -5.97
N GLY A 65 21.60 -2.28 -6.44
CA GLY A 65 22.86 -2.54 -7.14
C GLY A 65 22.71 -3.27 -8.48
N CYS A 66 21.49 -3.26 -9.05
CA CYS A 66 21.20 -3.85 -10.35
C CYS A 66 21.63 -2.89 -11.48
N ASP A 67 22.32 -3.44 -12.48
CA ASP A 67 22.54 -2.81 -13.77
C ASP A 67 21.79 -3.62 -14.84
N VAL A 68 20.96 -2.92 -15.62
CA VAL A 68 20.20 -3.51 -16.72
C VAL A 68 21.06 -3.43 -17.98
N GLN A 69 21.36 -4.57 -18.60
CA GLN A 69 22.18 -4.66 -19.80
C GLN A 69 21.41 -5.33 -20.94
N PRO A 70 21.52 -4.84 -22.18
CA PRO A 70 21.01 -5.59 -23.34
C PRO A 70 21.73 -6.94 -23.44
N ASP A 71 21.00 -7.97 -23.88
CA ASP A 71 21.57 -9.31 -24.05
C ASP A 71 21.53 -9.70 -25.53
N GLU A 72 22.58 -9.35 -26.25
CA GLU A 72 22.67 -9.59 -27.70
C GLU A 72 22.79 -11.08 -28.04
N ALA A 73 23.33 -11.89 -27.13
CA ALA A 73 23.54 -13.32 -27.34
C ALA A 73 22.22 -14.11 -27.37
N ASP A 74 21.25 -13.71 -26.54
CA ASP A 74 19.93 -14.35 -26.46
C ASP A 74 18.86 -13.65 -27.36
N GLY A 75 19.25 -12.61 -28.12
CA GLY A 75 18.42 -11.96 -29.15
C GLY A 75 18.00 -10.52 -28.82
N GLN A 76 17.48 -9.79 -29.82
CA GLN A 76 17.23 -8.34 -29.71
C GLN A 76 16.14 -7.96 -28.69
N LEU A 77 15.27 -8.91 -28.31
CA LEU A 77 14.22 -8.74 -27.31
C LEU A 77 14.67 -9.10 -25.90
N ALA A 78 15.90 -9.62 -25.74
CA ALA A 78 16.47 -10.02 -24.48
C ALA A 78 17.25 -8.87 -23.80
N PHE A 79 17.27 -8.93 -22.48
CA PHE A 79 18.04 -8.08 -21.59
C PHE A 79 18.34 -8.85 -20.30
N SER A 80 19.29 -8.35 -19.52
CA SER A 80 19.73 -9.02 -18.31
C SER A 80 19.88 -8.07 -17.14
N LEU A 81 19.60 -8.59 -15.95
CA LEU A 81 19.82 -7.93 -14.67
C LEU A 81 21.12 -8.47 -14.09
N VAL A 82 22.13 -7.60 -14.03
CA VAL A 82 23.47 -7.90 -13.51
C VAL A 82 23.66 -7.20 -12.18
N PHE A 83 24.18 -7.91 -11.20
CA PHE A 83 24.39 -7.39 -9.85
C PHE A 83 25.87 -7.30 -9.54
N LYS A 84 26.29 -6.21 -8.91
CA LYS A 84 27.70 -6.00 -8.52
C LYS A 84 28.03 -6.85 -7.30
N GLY A 85 28.88 -7.86 -7.49
CA GLY A 85 29.41 -8.68 -6.40
C GLY A 85 29.82 -10.07 -6.87
N PRO A 86 30.83 -10.69 -6.23
CA PRO A 86 31.26 -12.04 -6.58
C PRO A 86 30.12 -13.05 -6.34
N GLY A 87 29.85 -13.90 -7.33
CA GLY A 87 28.87 -14.99 -7.22
C GLY A 87 27.40 -14.56 -7.21
N LEU A 88 27.08 -13.28 -7.48
CA LEU A 88 25.70 -12.85 -7.60
C LEU A 88 25.08 -13.35 -8.91
N ARG A 89 23.82 -13.75 -8.82
CA ARG A 89 23.07 -14.33 -9.94
C ARG A 89 22.73 -13.28 -10.99
N LYS A 90 23.06 -13.56 -12.25
CA LYS A 90 22.56 -12.83 -13.43
C LYS A 90 21.18 -13.37 -13.84
N TYR A 91 20.21 -12.49 -14.05
CA TYR A 91 18.88 -12.88 -14.54
C TYR A 91 18.75 -12.49 -16.01
N HIS A 92 18.41 -13.45 -16.86
CA HIS A 92 18.21 -13.22 -18.29
C HIS A 92 16.69 -13.21 -18.54
N LEU A 93 16.22 -12.11 -19.11
CA LEU A 93 14.81 -11.83 -19.36
C LEU A 93 14.62 -11.49 -20.84
N ALA A 94 13.46 -11.78 -21.40
CA ALA A 94 13.09 -11.37 -22.73
C ALA A 94 11.63 -10.90 -22.75
N ALA A 95 11.36 -9.84 -23.50
CA ALA A 95 10.01 -9.36 -23.74
C ALA A 95 9.40 -10.00 -24.99
N GLU A 96 8.10 -9.79 -25.19
CA GLU A 96 7.37 -10.27 -26.37
C GLU A 96 7.67 -9.42 -27.62
N ASP A 97 7.93 -8.13 -27.43
CA ASP A 97 8.17 -7.15 -28.47
C ASP A 97 9.16 -6.05 -28.01
N HIS A 98 9.67 -5.27 -28.97
CA HIS A 98 10.67 -4.22 -28.70
C HIS A 98 10.11 -3.11 -27.80
N LEU A 99 8.85 -2.71 -27.99
CA LEU A 99 8.23 -1.64 -27.18
C LEU A 99 8.07 -2.09 -25.73
N SER A 100 7.64 -3.33 -25.51
CA SER A 100 7.59 -3.93 -24.17
C SER A 100 8.97 -4.02 -23.55
N LYS A 101 10.00 -4.46 -24.30
CA LYS A 101 11.39 -4.49 -23.81
C LYS A 101 11.81 -3.11 -23.33
N ASP A 102 11.69 -2.09 -24.18
CA ASP A 102 12.15 -0.74 -23.87
C ASP A 102 11.38 -0.17 -22.68
N SER A 103 10.06 -0.39 -22.64
CA SER A 103 9.24 0.00 -21.50
C SER A 103 9.70 -0.66 -20.21
N TRP A 104 9.98 -1.97 -20.22
CA TRP A 104 10.51 -2.69 -19.05
C TRP A 104 11.89 -2.18 -18.64
N VAL A 105 12.81 -2.01 -19.58
CA VAL A 105 14.17 -1.50 -19.30
C VAL A 105 14.08 -0.11 -18.68
N CYS A 106 13.28 0.80 -19.24
CA CYS A 106 13.08 2.14 -18.70
C CYS A 106 12.55 2.10 -17.25
N THR A 107 11.51 1.31 -16.97
CA THR A 107 10.95 1.22 -15.61
C THR A 107 11.92 0.57 -14.62
N LEU A 108 12.68 -0.44 -15.05
CA LEU A 108 13.67 -1.09 -14.19
C LEU A 108 14.83 -0.16 -13.85
N LEU A 109 15.25 0.69 -14.79
CA LEU A 109 16.28 1.71 -14.56
C LEU A 109 15.79 2.81 -13.60
N SER A 110 14.53 3.26 -13.73
CA SER A 110 13.95 4.26 -12.81
C SER A 110 13.69 3.70 -11.41
N ALA A 111 13.38 2.41 -11.29
CA ALA A 111 13.21 1.72 -10.01
C ALA A 111 14.54 1.44 -9.28
N SER A 112 15.68 1.60 -9.96
CA SER A 112 16.99 1.32 -9.37
C SER A 112 17.33 2.32 -8.25
N HIS A 113 17.90 1.81 -7.15
CA HIS A 113 18.33 2.67 -6.04
C HIS A 113 19.30 3.79 -6.48
N ARG A 114 20.16 3.52 -7.48
CA ARG A 114 21.07 4.51 -8.05
C ARG A 114 20.32 5.70 -8.65
N HIS A 115 19.27 5.44 -9.42
CA HIS A 115 18.43 6.50 -9.99
C HIS A 115 17.74 7.31 -8.88
N LEU A 116 17.11 6.62 -7.93
CA LEU A 116 16.42 7.26 -6.81
C LEU A 116 17.37 8.12 -5.95
N ALA A 117 18.58 7.64 -5.67
CA ALA A 117 19.58 8.38 -4.90
C ALA A 117 20.04 9.65 -5.60
N LEU A 118 20.25 9.60 -6.93
CA LEU A 118 20.59 10.79 -7.73
C LEU A 118 19.43 11.79 -7.74
N LEU A 119 18.20 11.32 -7.96
CA LEU A 119 17.01 12.16 -7.94
C LEU A 119 16.84 12.86 -6.59
N VAL A 120 16.98 12.13 -5.49
CA VAL A 120 16.89 12.70 -4.12
C VAL A 120 17.96 13.76 -3.90
N LYS A 121 19.21 13.51 -4.35
CA LYS A 121 20.30 14.49 -4.24
C LYS A 121 20.01 15.77 -5.02
N ASP A 122 19.47 15.65 -6.23
CA ASP A 122 19.15 16.80 -7.07
C ASP A 122 17.97 17.60 -6.52
N LEU A 123 16.93 16.91 -6.04
CA LEU A 123 15.80 17.56 -5.37
C LEU A 123 16.20 18.29 -4.09
N ALA A 124 17.09 17.70 -3.29
CA ALA A 124 17.61 18.34 -2.07
C ALA A 124 18.37 19.64 -2.40
N ARG A 125 19.14 19.63 -3.50
CA ARG A 125 19.85 20.82 -3.97
C ARG A 125 18.89 21.94 -4.38
N LEU A 126 17.90 21.62 -5.22
CA LEU A 126 16.88 22.58 -5.67
C LEU A 126 16.09 23.17 -4.50
N TYR A 127 15.81 22.36 -3.48
CA TYR A 127 15.15 22.82 -2.26
C TYR A 127 15.98 23.87 -1.52
N GLU A 128 17.28 23.66 -1.34
CA GLU A 128 18.15 24.64 -0.67
C GLU A 128 18.31 25.93 -1.47
N GLU A 129 18.45 25.85 -2.80
CA GLU A 129 18.54 27.01 -3.69
C GLU A 129 17.27 27.89 -3.58
N THR A 130 16.09 27.28 -3.72
CA THR A 130 14.80 28.01 -3.61
C THR A 130 14.53 28.57 -2.22
N LYS A 131 15.07 27.93 -1.17
CA LYS A 131 15.01 28.44 0.20
C LYS A 131 15.92 29.66 0.39
N GLN A 132 17.13 29.66 -0.17
CA GLN A 132 18.05 30.79 -0.12
C GLN A 132 17.51 32.02 -0.88
N GLU A 133 16.90 31.84 -2.04
CA GLU A 133 16.27 32.93 -2.81
C GLU A 133 15.15 33.65 -2.02
N LYS A 134 14.33 32.89 -1.28
CA LYS A 134 13.29 33.44 -0.39
C LYS A 134 13.86 34.16 0.83
N THR A 135 15.11 33.88 1.20
CA THR A 135 15.79 34.53 2.32
C THR A 135 16.47 35.82 1.87
N ASN A 136 17.11 35.81 0.70
CA ASN A 136 17.76 36.97 0.10
C ASN A 136 16.75 38.04 -0.36
N SER A 137 15.59 37.66 -0.92
CA SER A 137 14.53 38.61 -1.31
C SER A 137 13.85 39.33 -0.13
N LYS A 138 13.96 38.81 1.09
CA LYS A 138 13.45 39.48 2.31
C LYS A 138 14.42 40.54 2.86
N GLN A 139 15.69 40.51 2.46
CA GLN A 139 16.69 41.50 2.89
C GLN A 139 16.81 42.70 1.94
N SER A 140 16.34 42.60 0.68
CA SER A 140 16.41 43.69 -0.30
C SER A 140 15.25 44.70 -0.27
N ASN A 141 14.28 44.58 0.65
CA ASN A 141 13.11 45.46 0.73
C ASN A 141 13.20 46.56 1.82
N ILE A 142 14.41 46.99 2.21
CA ILE A 142 14.62 48.18 3.04
C ILE A 142 15.43 49.23 2.25
N ALA A 143 14.82 49.78 1.20
CA ALA A 143 15.02 51.16 0.73
C ALA A 143 14.18 51.38 -0.55
N GLY A 144 13.36 52.42 -0.55
CA GLY A 144 12.90 53.05 -1.79
C GLY A 144 11.41 52.92 -2.11
N ASP A 145 10.70 53.90 -1.59
CA ASP A 145 9.43 54.50 -2.00
C ASP A 145 8.93 54.34 -3.46
N SER A 146 7.60 54.27 -3.54
CA SER A 146 6.68 54.69 -4.62
C SER A 146 6.37 53.79 -5.84
N HIS A 147 5.06 53.82 -6.14
CA HIS A 147 4.35 53.48 -7.38
C HIS A 147 3.96 52.02 -7.68
N VAL A 148 2.67 51.77 -7.40
CA VAL A 148 1.86 50.65 -7.90
C VAL A 148 1.88 50.62 -9.43
N LYS A 149 2.44 49.55 -10.01
CA LYS A 149 1.96 48.95 -11.26
C LYS A 149 1.97 47.44 -11.11
N ALA A 150 0.78 46.86 -11.16
CA ALA A 150 0.58 45.42 -11.17
C ALA A 150 1.18 44.82 -12.44
N PRO A 151 2.03 43.78 -12.35
CA PRO A 151 2.35 42.96 -13.50
C PRO A 151 1.26 41.88 -13.63
N THR A 152 0.49 41.95 -14.71
CA THR A 152 -0.36 40.85 -15.18
C THR A 152 0.54 39.66 -15.52
N ILE A 153 0.70 38.72 -14.58
CA ILE A 153 1.29 37.41 -14.85
C ILE A 153 0.13 36.44 -15.12
N ALA A 154 -0.03 36.08 -16.39
CA ALA A 154 -0.91 35.02 -16.82
C ALA A 154 -0.48 33.70 -16.13
N MET A 155 -1.37 33.15 -15.32
CA MET A 155 -1.23 31.83 -14.72
C MET A 155 -1.35 30.77 -15.82
N ALA A 156 -0.24 30.28 -16.35
CA ALA A 156 -0.24 29.03 -17.09
C ALA A 156 -0.54 27.90 -16.10
N SER A 157 -1.77 27.40 -16.09
CA SER A 157 -2.15 26.19 -15.37
C SER A 157 -1.44 25.00 -16.01
N PHE A 158 -0.40 24.48 -15.34
CA PHE A 158 0.17 23.18 -15.66
C PHE A 158 -0.80 22.10 -15.16
N SER A 159 -1.80 21.80 -15.99
CA SER A 159 -2.63 20.62 -15.84
C SER A 159 -1.88 19.45 -16.45
N ALA A 160 -1.06 18.75 -15.66
CA ALA A 160 -0.50 17.46 -16.06
C ALA A 160 -1.49 16.35 -15.68
N GLY A 161 -2.57 16.24 -16.45
CA GLY A 161 -3.45 15.08 -16.46
C GLY A 161 -3.18 14.24 -17.72
N PRO A 162 -3.07 12.90 -17.65
CA PRO A 162 -2.92 12.06 -18.83
C PRO A 162 -4.23 12.01 -19.65
N PRO A 163 -4.15 11.86 -20.99
CA PRO A 163 -5.34 11.88 -21.84
C PRO A 163 -6.04 10.53 -21.77
N PHE A 164 -7.11 10.43 -20.98
CA PHE A 164 -8.07 9.35 -21.12
C PHE A 164 -9.22 9.83 -22.00
N PHE A 165 -9.30 9.24 -23.20
CA PHE A 165 -10.47 9.31 -24.06
C PHE A 165 -11.70 8.79 -23.28
N ILE A 166 -12.62 9.70 -22.94
CA ILE A 166 -13.97 9.36 -22.52
C ILE A 166 -14.86 9.51 -23.75
N GLN A 167 -15.25 8.39 -24.34
CA GLN A 167 -16.53 8.32 -25.06
C GLN A 167 -17.63 8.00 -24.04
N ARG A 168 -18.59 8.92 -23.90
CA ARG A 168 -19.84 8.71 -23.17
C ARG A 168 -20.86 7.97 -24.07
N PRO A 169 -21.85 7.27 -23.48
CA PRO A 169 -22.65 6.24 -24.14
C PRO A 169 -23.98 6.75 -24.72
N ILE A 170 -24.59 5.92 -25.56
CA ILE A 170 -25.99 6.01 -26.02
C ILE A 170 -26.72 4.69 -25.65
N PRO A 171 -28.04 4.72 -25.35
CA PRO A 171 -28.69 3.76 -24.45
C PRO A 171 -29.58 2.71 -25.12
N LEU A 172 -29.95 1.69 -24.32
CA LEU A 172 -31.07 0.70 -24.44
C LEU A 172 -30.85 -0.54 -25.35
N PRO A 173 -31.63 -1.64 -25.20
CA PRO A 173 -32.53 -2.06 -24.11
C PRO A 173 -32.32 -3.51 -23.59
N ARG A 174 -32.97 -3.77 -22.45
CA ARG A 174 -33.40 -5.06 -21.86
C ARG A 174 -33.42 -6.29 -22.78
N GLU A 175 -32.98 -7.42 -22.23
CA GLU A 175 -33.74 -8.67 -22.39
C GLU A 175 -33.72 -9.54 -21.11
N LYS A 176 -34.92 -10.05 -20.78
CA LYS A 176 -35.25 -10.92 -19.65
C LYS A 176 -35.24 -12.38 -20.10
N ARG A 177 -34.75 -13.28 -19.25
CA ARG A 177 -35.21 -14.68 -19.01
C ARG A 177 -34.27 -15.27 -17.94
N SER A 178 -34.62 -15.68 -16.70
CA SER A 178 -35.63 -16.65 -16.20
C SER A 178 -35.60 -17.93 -17.06
N TYR A 179 -35.34 -19.15 -16.58
CA TYR A 179 -35.94 -19.97 -15.49
C TYR A 179 -34.93 -21.10 -15.14
N SER A 180 -34.75 -21.58 -13.90
CA SER A 180 -35.35 -22.83 -13.37
C SER A 180 -34.59 -23.15 -12.06
N ALA A 181 -35.18 -23.24 -10.85
CA ALA A 181 -35.95 -24.36 -10.26
C ALA A 181 -35.19 -25.70 -10.34
N SER A 182 -34.95 -26.52 -9.31
CA SER A 182 -35.24 -26.57 -7.86
C SER A 182 -34.49 -27.80 -7.34
N SER A 183 -34.03 -27.83 -6.09
CA SER A 183 -34.21 -29.00 -5.19
C SER A 183 -33.59 -28.74 -3.83
N ALA A 184 -34.48 -28.45 -2.88
CA ALA A 184 -34.24 -28.47 -1.46
C ALA A 184 -34.14 -29.93 -0.97
N LEU A 185 -33.26 -30.18 0.00
CA LEU A 185 -33.50 -31.15 1.05
C LEU A 185 -33.01 -30.55 2.38
N GLN A 186 -33.94 -30.49 3.32
CA GLN A 186 -33.78 -30.03 4.69
C GLN A 186 -34.11 -31.22 5.61
N ALA A 187 -33.44 -31.28 6.77
CA ALA A 187 -33.85 -31.84 8.08
C ALA A 187 -32.69 -32.62 8.76
N PRO A 188 -32.70 -32.83 10.09
CA PRO A 188 -33.04 -31.96 11.22
C PRO A 188 -31.91 -31.98 12.32
N PRO A 189 -32.03 -31.24 13.45
CA PRO A 189 -30.97 -31.07 14.45
C PRO A 189 -31.12 -32.02 15.66
N MET A 190 -30.02 -32.35 16.36
CA MET A 190 -30.00 -32.70 17.81
C MET A 190 -28.56 -32.68 18.40
N PRO A 191 -28.41 -32.60 19.75
CA PRO A 191 -27.34 -31.83 20.40
C PRO A 191 -26.22 -32.70 20.98
N ALA A 192 -25.03 -32.11 21.14
CA ALA A 192 -23.99 -32.63 22.03
C ALA A 192 -23.41 -31.51 22.88
N LYS A 193 -23.70 -31.60 24.17
CA LYS A 193 -23.22 -30.79 25.28
C LYS A 193 -21.82 -31.30 25.66
N THR A 194 -20.79 -30.48 25.50
CA THR A 194 -19.54 -30.62 26.27
C THR A 194 -19.09 -29.25 26.77
N SER A 195 -18.98 -29.16 28.09
CA SER A 195 -18.61 -27.97 28.85
C SER A 195 -17.08 -27.80 28.81
N ASN A 196 -16.60 -26.83 28.04
CA ASN A 196 -15.23 -26.36 28.16
C ASN A 196 -15.22 -25.07 28.98
N LYS A 197 -14.69 -25.17 30.20
CA LYS A 197 -14.45 -24.05 31.11
C LYS A 197 -13.49 -23.05 30.44
N ARG A 198 -14.02 -21.92 29.97
CA ARG A 198 -13.24 -20.72 29.65
C ARG A 198 -13.91 -19.52 30.31
N SER A 199 -13.10 -18.77 31.05
CA SER A 199 -13.49 -17.60 31.84
C SER A 199 -14.27 -16.56 31.02
N PRO A 200 -15.21 -15.80 31.63
CA PRO A 200 -15.98 -14.80 30.91
C PRO A 200 -15.07 -13.64 30.48
N LYS A 201 -14.94 -13.40 29.18
CA LYS A 201 -14.23 -12.24 28.65
C LYS A 201 -15.20 -11.04 28.65
N LEU A 202 -15.03 -10.15 29.62
CA LEU A 202 -15.78 -8.89 29.79
C LEU A 202 -15.33 -7.78 28.81
N TRP A 203 -15.21 -8.10 27.52
CA TRP A 203 -14.97 -7.09 26.48
C TRP A 203 -15.91 -7.35 25.31
N PRO A 204 -16.60 -6.33 24.78
CA PRO A 204 -17.32 -6.47 23.52
C PRO A 204 -16.34 -6.90 22.43
N LYS A 205 -16.60 -8.04 21.81
CA LYS A 205 -15.82 -8.58 20.71
C LYS A 205 -16.02 -7.69 19.47
N ARG A 206 -15.22 -6.62 19.33
CA ARG A 206 -15.06 -5.93 18.04
C ARG A 206 -14.38 -6.93 17.11
N ASN A 207 -15.17 -7.54 16.24
CA ASN A 207 -14.65 -8.36 15.15
C ASN A 207 -13.68 -7.47 14.37
N ALA A 208 -12.39 -7.81 14.39
CA ALA A 208 -11.44 -7.24 13.44
C ALA A 208 -12.02 -7.50 12.05
N HIS A 209 -12.28 -6.41 11.31
CA HIS A 209 -12.96 -6.44 10.04
C HIS A 209 -12.15 -7.26 9.03
N VAL A 210 -12.51 -8.54 8.88
CA VAL A 210 -12.21 -9.30 7.68
C VAL A 210 -13.26 -8.89 6.66
N THR A 211 -12.88 -8.04 5.71
CA THR A 211 -13.73 -7.69 4.58
C THR A 211 -13.95 -8.93 3.71
N PRO A 212 -15.19 -9.33 3.39
CA PRO A 212 -15.44 -10.41 2.44
C PRO A 212 -15.00 -9.97 1.03
N LEU A 213 -14.28 -10.86 0.34
CA LEU A 213 -13.49 -10.56 -0.86
C LEU A 213 -14.30 -10.37 -2.18
N ASN A 214 -15.63 -10.36 -2.18
CA ASN A 214 -16.43 -10.35 -3.43
C ASN A 214 -17.75 -9.54 -3.33
N GLY A 215 -17.77 -8.42 -2.61
CA GLY A 215 -18.86 -7.44 -2.69
C GLY A 215 -18.38 -6.13 -3.32
N PRO A 216 -19.24 -5.33 -3.98
CA PRO A 216 -18.86 -3.96 -4.31
C PRO A 216 -18.44 -3.27 -3.02
N ALA A 217 -17.34 -2.52 -3.08
CA ALA A 217 -16.89 -1.72 -1.95
C ALA A 217 -18.08 -0.91 -1.45
N ARG A 218 -18.41 -1.03 -0.15
CA ARG A 218 -19.38 -0.12 0.45
C ARG A 218 -18.86 1.30 0.19
N PRO A 219 -19.71 2.28 -0.16
CA PRO A 219 -19.27 3.66 -0.24
C PRO A 219 -18.53 3.94 1.06
N CYS A 220 -17.31 4.46 0.93
CA CYS A 220 -16.53 4.96 2.05
C CYS A 220 -17.51 5.69 2.97
N GLY A 221 -17.68 5.23 4.21
CA GLY A 221 -18.58 5.90 5.14
C GLY A 221 -18.24 7.38 5.07
N GLU A 222 -19.25 8.18 4.71
CA GLU A 222 -19.10 9.62 4.51
C GLU A 222 -18.38 10.18 5.73
N TRP A 223 -17.08 10.42 5.59
CA TRP A 223 -16.42 11.39 6.41
C TRP A 223 -17.10 12.70 6.03
N PRO A 224 -17.69 13.45 6.98
CA PRO A 224 -18.35 14.69 6.64
C PRO A 224 -17.32 15.54 5.90
N LEU A 225 -17.58 15.77 4.61
CA LEU A 225 -16.82 16.69 3.80
C LEU A 225 -17.17 18.09 4.29
N VAL A 226 -16.53 18.52 5.37
CA VAL A 226 -16.64 19.88 5.88
C VAL A 226 -15.22 20.33 6.22
N ASN A 227 -14.85 21.47 5.64
CA ASN A 227 -13.57 22.14 5.81
C ASN A 227 -13.15 22.18 7.29
N PHE A 228 -12.21 21.35 7.72
CA PHE A 228 -11.66 21.41 9.07
C PHE A 228 -10.16 21.05 9.08
N ASP A 229 -9.41 21.76 9.92
CA ASP A 229 -7.97 21.62 10.08
C ASP A 229 -7.63 20.30 10.79
N PRO A 230 -6.94 19.35 10.11
CA PRO A 230 -6.69 17.99 10.64
C PRO A 230 -5.89 17.96 11.96
N LEU A 231 -5.13 19.01 12.27
CA LEU A 231 -4.30 19.05 13.48
C LEU A 231 -5.10 19.39 14.75
N GLU A 232 -6.11 20.27 14.63
CA GLU A 232 -6.98 20.60 15.75
C GLU A 232 -7.89 19.42 16.13
N GLU A 233 -8.32 18.64 15.14
CA GLU A 233 -9.20 17.49 15.33
C GLU A 233 -8.48 16.34 16.06
N PHE A 234 -7.24 16.03 15.67
CA PHE A 234 -6.45 15.01 16.35
C PHE A 234 -6.18 15.38 17.82
N SER A 235 -5.89 16.65 18.10
CA SER A 235 -5.59 17.11 19.46
C SER A 235 -6.80 16.99 20.39
N LYS A 236 -7.98 17.45 19.93
CA LYS A 236 -9.25 17.34 20.67
C LYS A 236 -9.67 15.87 20.87
N LEU A 237 -9.52 15.04 19.83
CA LEU A 237 -9.78 13.60 19.92
C LEU A 237 -8.85 12.92 20.94
N HIS A 238 -7.56 13.22 20.89
CA HIS A 238 -6.57 12.62 21.80
C HIS A 238 -6.82 13.03 23.27
N GLU A 239 -7.23 14.28 23.50
CA GLU A 239 -7.58 14.78 24.83
C GLU A 239 -8.83 14.11 25.41
N SER A 240 -9.89 13.99 24.60
CA SER A 240 -11.12 13.28 25.01
C SER A 240 -10.87 11.81 25.36
N TYR A 241 -10.11 11.10 24.52
CA TYR A 241 -9.74 9.71 24.77
C TYR A 241 -8.83 9.57 26.00
N GLY A 242 -7.92 10.53 26.20
CA GLY A 242 -7.08 10.61 27.39
C GLY A 242 -7.89 10.77 28.69
N ASN A 243 -8.97 11.56 28.65
CA ASN A 243 -9.87 11.75 29.78
C ASN A 243 -10.71 10.50 30.06
N GLU A 244 -11.18 9.82 29.01
CA GLU A 244 -11.90 8.54 29.14
C GLU A 244 -11.03 7.47 29.83
N ILE A 245 -9.75 7.34 29.44
CA ILE A 245 -8.81 6.40 30.06
C ILE A 245 -8.59 6.75 31.55
N LYS A 246 -8.44 8.04 31.89
CA LYS A 246 -8.28 8.46 33.29
C LYS A 246 -9.51 8.08 34.13
N GLN A 247 -10.70 8.25 33.57
CA GLN A 247 -11.95 7.91 34.25
C GLN A 247 -12.10 6.40 34.44
N LEU A 248 -11.79 5.60 33.41
CA LEU A 248 -11.76 4.14 33.52
C LEU A 248 -10.76 3.64 34.57
N ARG A 249 -9.60 4.30 34.68
CA ARG A 249 -8.59 3.97 35.70
C ARG A 249 -9.10 4.28 37.11
N ALA A 250 -9.78 5.41 37.28
CA ALA A 250 -10.41 5.78 38.55
C ALA A 250 -11.54 4.81 38.94
N ASP A 251 -12.37 4.42 37.97
CA ASP A 251 -13.43 3.41 38.18
C ASP A 251 -12.87 2.04 38.55
N TRP A 252 -11.78 1.63 37.89
CA TRP A 252 -11.10 0.37 38.22
C TRP A 252 -10.52 0.39 39.64
N LEU A 253 -9.86 1.48 40.05
CA LEU A 253 -9.35 1.65 41.42
C LEU A 253 -10.47 1.63 42.46
N ARG A 254 -11.59 2.30 42.18
CA ARG A 254 -12.78 2.28 43.06
C ARG A 254 -13.36 0.87 43.24
N ARG A 255 -13.41 0.08 42.16
CA ARG A 255 -13.88 -1.31 42.23
C ARG A 255 -12.91 -2.19 43.02
N LYS A 256 -11.60 -2.03 42.80
CA LYS A 256 -10.58 -2.76 43.56
C LYS A 256 -10.65 -2.47 45.06
N LEU A 257 -10.84 -1.20 45.44
CA LEU A 257 -10.96 -0.82 46.86
C LEU A 257 -12.25 -1.39 47.50
N LYS A 258 -13.35 -1.44 46.74
CA LYS A 258 -14.61 -2.08 47.20
C LYS A 258 -14.49 -3.59 47.35
N GLU A 259 -13.71 -4.26 46.50
CA GLU A 259 -13.40 -5.69 46.65
C GLU A 259 -12.53 -5.97 47.88
N GLU A 260 -11.58 -5.09 48.22
CA GLU A 260 -10.77 -5.22 49.44
C GLU A 260 -11.59 -5.00 50.72
N VAL A 261 -12.51 -4.02 50.75
CA VAL A 261 -13.40 -3.78 51.90
C VAL A 261 -14.39 -4.93 52.12
N HIS A 262 -14.87 -5.56 51.04
CA HIS A 262 -15.80 -6.68 51.15
C HIS A 262 -15.13 -7.96 51.70
N VAL A 263 -13.82 -8.12 51.50
CA VAL A 263 -13.04 -9.26 52.07
C VAL A 263 -12.75 -9.06 53.56
N GLU A 264 -12.71 -7.82 54.04
CA GLU A 264 -12.43 -7.48 55.43
C GLU A 264 -13.67 -7.62 56.34
N GLU A 265 -14.88 -7.42 55.78
CA GLU A 265 -16.16 -7.63 56.49
C GLU A 265 -16.54 -9.12 56.68
N ASP A 266 -15.99 -10.03 55.88
CA ASP A 266 -16.26 -11.47 55.93
C ASP A 266 -15.36 -12.24 56.94
N LEU A 267 -14.49 -11.55 57.69
CA LEU A 267 -13.70 -12.15 58.77
C LEU A 267 -14.55 -12.26 60.04
N ILE A 268 -15.25 -13.40 60.18
CA ILE A 268 -16.00 -13.77 61.39
C ILE A 268 -15.04 -13.89 62.58
N ASP A 269 -15.33 -13.11 63.63
CA ASP A 269 -14.69 -13.16 64.95
C ASP A 269 -15.04 -14.49 65.64
N LEU A 270 -14.05 -15.35 65.85
CA LEU A 270 -14.21 -16.62 66.57
C LEU A 270 -13.73 -16.44 68.01
N GLY A 271 -14.67 -16.02 68.87
CA GLY A 271 -14.57 -16.16 70.33
C GLY A 271 -14.69 -17.60 70.79
#